data_AF-A0A3B9SHA5-F1
#
_entry.id   AF-A0A3B9SHA5-F1
#
_cell.length_a   1.000
_cell.length_b   1.000
_cell.length_c   1.000
_cell.angle_alpha   90.00
_cell.angle_beta   90.00
_cell.angle_gamma   90.00
#
_symmetry.space_group_name_H-M   'P 1'
#
loop_
_entity.id
_entity.type
_entity.pdbx_description
1 polymer ?
#
loop_
_entity_poly.entity_id
_entity_poly.type
_entity_poly.pdbx_seq_one_letter_code
_entity_poly.pdbx_strand_id
1 'polypeptide(L)'
;MKTSILKSARRVVAFAVAAVMVLAMSITAFADPDNILTDTGSGGAGSVLYIPKGITLLYDAGVTVDFYLPDLTCSYTIVPAEPPAGTMCGAIAVTAGPADSASIVGPTFTSSEIVRNTSGHEVKKYITVTMNPSKFDKPGVYRYLITETTSTAALYTAGIVRTGYSSADYLTTRYLDVYVAANSAGTGFEVTGYVLHSNNDTTYTAEGKSIGYISADHHGCDNYRNNATMLKKVVKGTMGDKTHAFPFDVSVNNLGKPFHYAVYSIPDGQDRGGRHGADDTGVTWNYVDVDHAFPSTISLKHNEALVIRGLCPQATINYTEHNNTSETYKVRADYIKDNTDLNEQDRVFQTERDVAAGGTLELSTTPQNVSDYATVNSDSDVTHVPTRSDYRYVQYTNKIDAISPTGIILRFIPFVVLAGFAGLLLVLAGKTKRKETKVRKI
;
A
#
# COMPACT_ATOMS: atom_id res chain seq x y z
N MET A 1 31.60 42.74 8.33
CA MET A 1 32.09 41.98 9.49
C MET A 1 30.91 41.74 10.43
N LYS A 2 30.55 40.47 10.61
CA LYS A 2 29.69 39.88 11.67
C LYS A 2 28.22 40.34 11.87
N THR A 3 27.32 39.48 11.36
CA THR A 3 26.25 38.75 12.08
C THR A 3 25.28 39.46 13.05
N SER A 4 23.98 39.33 12.71
CA SER A 4 22.96 38.58 13.49
C SER A 4 21.72 39.35 14.02
N ILE A 5 20.58 38.66 13.84
CA ILE A 5 19.39 38.52 14.71
C ILE A 5 18.06 39.06 14.12
N LEU A 6 17.27 38.10 13.64
CA LEU A 6 15.81 38.13 13.47
C LEU A 6 15.10 38.60 14.76
N LYS A 7 14.07 39.44 14.63
CA LYS A 7 12.94 39.52 15.57
C LYS A 7 11.65 40.00 14.87
N SER A 8 10.83 39.04 14.47
CA SER A 8 9.38 38.90 14.70
C SER A 8 8.47 40.13 14.90
N ALA A 9 7.39 40.22 14.11
CA ALA A 9 6.00 40.51 14.54
C ALA A 9 5.03 40.43 13.32
N ARG A 10 4.39 39.28 13.04
CA ARG A 10 2.99 38.91 13.39
C ARG A 10 1.89 39.95 13.07
N ARG A 11 1.12 39.68 12.00
CA ARG A 11 -0.32 40.00 11.82
C ARG A 11 -0.92 38.84 11.01
N VAL A 12 -1.50 37.82 11.66
CA VAL A 12 -2.93 37.62 11.96
C VAL A 12 -3.80 37.61 10.69
N VAL A 13 -4.12 36.40 10.21
CA VAL A 13 -5.43 36.06 9.62
C VAL A 13 -5.83 34.72 10.22
N ALA A 14 -6.91 34.73 10.99
CA ALA A 14 -7.48 33.59 11.69
C ALA A 14 -8.37 32.80 10.71
N PHE A 15 -8.04 31.54 10.46
CA PHE A 15 -9.03 30.56 10.02
C PHE A 15 -9.53 29.84 11.27
N ALA A 16 -10.83 29.95 11.52
CA ALA A 16 -11.50 29.17 12.54
C ALA A 16 -11.54 27.71 12.07
N VAL A 17 -10.64 26.89 12.61
CA VAL A 17 -10.73 25.43 12.59
C VAL A 17 -10.77 24.99 14.05
N ALA A 18 -11.98 24.72 14.54
CA ALA A 18 -12.25 24.02 15.79
C ALA A 18 -13.62 23.34 15.58
N ALA A 19 -13.81 22.05 15.78
CA ALA A 19 -13.16 21.15 16.70
C ALA A 19 -12.93 19.77 16.08
N VAL A 20 -11.68 19.30 16.13
CA VAL A 20 -11.37 17.87 16.11
C VAL A 20 -11.29 17.45 17.57
N MET A 21 -12.35 16.82 18.09
CA MET A 21 -12.22 16.02 19.30
C MET A 21 -12.08 14.55 18.88
N VAL A 22 -10.85 14.08 18.93
CA VAL A 22 -10.51 12.65 18.88
C VAL A 22 -10.97 12.04 20.20
N LEU A 23 -12.01 11.23 20.17
CA LEU A 23 -12.21 10.18 21.16
C LEU A 23 -11.77 8.88 20.52
N ALA A 24 -10.57 8.42 20.91
CA ALA A 24 -10.19 7.03 20.77
C ALA A 24 -11.17 6.20 21.59
N MET A 25 -12.02 5.41 20.94
CA MET A 25 -12.86 4.41 21.59
C MET A 25 -12.41 3.03 21.17
N SER A 26 -11.85 2.32 22.15
CA SER A 26 -11.62 0.88 22.17
C SER A 26 -12.87 0.11 21.74
N ILE A 27 -12.70 -0.81 20.79
CA ILE A 27 -13.50 -2.03 20.55
C ILE A 27 -14.79 -2.14 21.36
N THR A 28 -15.85 -1.51 20.87
CA THR A 28 -17.22 -1.91 21.13
C THR A 28 -17.86 -2.17 19.78
N ALA A 29 -18.44 -3.35 19.59
CA ALA A 29 -19.43 -3.56 18.54
C ALA A 29 -20.49 -2.46 18.71
N PHE A 30 -20.46 -1.44 17.86
CA PHE A 30 -21.46 -0.40 17.90
C PHE A 30 -22.79 -1.08 17.60
N ALA A 31 -23.75 -0.98 18.52
CA ALA A 31 -25.13 -1.24 18.18
C ALA A 31 -25.47 -0.33 16.99
N ASP A 32 -26.08 -0.93 15.97
CA ASP A 32 -26.52 -0.21 14.78
C ASP A 32 -27.43 0.96 15.21
N PRO A 33 -27.16 2.21 14.80
CA PRO A 33 -27.97 3.35 15.22
C PRO A 33 -29.45 3.23 14.81
N ASP A 34 -30.33 3.83 15.61
CA ASP A 34 -31.79 3.65 15.49
C ASP A 34 -32.40 4.13 14.15
N ASN A 35 -31.69 4.94 13.33
CA ASN A 35 -32.17 5.42 12.04
C ASN A 35 -31.15 5.24 10.89
N ILE A 36 -30.79 3.99 10.62
CA ILE A 36 -29.93 3.62 9.48
C ILE A 36 -30.77 3.46 8.21
N LEU A 37 -30.20 3.87 7.08
CA LEU A 37 -30.71 3.54 5.76
C LEU A 37 -30.74 2.01 5.57
N THR A 38 -31.92 1.45 5.35
CA THR A 38 -32.10 0.00 5.17
C THR A 38 -31.54 -0.48 3.83
N ASP A 39 -31.52 -1.81 3.66
CA ASP A 39 -31.22 -2.50 2.40
C ASP A 39 -32.16 -2.15 1.22
N THR A 40 -33.24 -1.41 1.49
CA THR A 40 -34.16 -0.87 0.47
C THR A 40 -33.90 0.60 0.15
N GLY A 41 -32.80 1.17 0.64
CA GLY A 41 -32.40 2.56 0.40
C GLY A 41 -33.34 3.57 1.06
N SER A 42 -34.00 3.16 2.15
CA SER A 42 -35.02 3.96 2.83
C SER A 42 -34.68 4.11 4.32
N GLY A 43 -34.93 5.29 4.89
CA GLY A 43 -34.67 5.60 6.29
C GLY A 43 -35.95 5.92 7.04
N GLY A 44 -35.96 5.66 8.35
CA GLY A 44 -37.07 5.95 9.25
C GLY A 44 -37.22 7.43 9.61
N ALA A 45 -38.21 7.70 10.45
CA ALA A 45 -38.53 9.05 10.92
C ALA A 45 -37.44 9.62 11.86
N GLY A 46 -37.37 10.95 11.94
CA GLY A 46 -36.42 11.67 12.80
C GLY A 46 -35.48 12.56 12.02
N SER A 47 -34.87 13.53 12.71
CA SER A 47 -34.04 14.57 12.08
C SER A 47 -32.61 14.13 11.75
N VAL A 48 -32.24 12.88 12.05
CA VAL A 48 -30.90 12.35 11.79
C VAL A 48 -31.03 11.07 10.97
N LEU A 49 -30.24 10.96 9.91
CA LEU A 49 -30.12 9.77 9.05
C LEU A 49 -28.67 9.30 9.02
N TYR A 50 -28.47 7.97 9.11
CA TYR A 50 -27.17 7.33 8.94
C TYR A 50 -27.11 6.61 7.59
N ILE A 51 -26.23 7.06 6.70
CA ILE A 51 -26.00 6.45 5.38
C ILE A 51 -24.72 5.58 5.44
N PRO A 52 -24.79 4.29 5.10
CA PRO A 52 -23.62 3.41 5.10
C PRO A 52 -22.52 3.89 4.13
N LYS A 53 -21.27 3.81 4.59
CA LYS A 53 -20.03 3.96 3.81
C LYS A 53 -19.13 2.78 4.11
N GLY A 54 -18.77 2.04 3.07
CA GLY A 54 -18.00 0.80 3.16
C GLY A 54 -16.59 0.99 2.62
N ILE A 55 -15.64 0.30 3.27
CA ILE A 55 -14.34 -0.01 2.69
C ILE A 55 -14.21 -1.53 2.62
N THR A 56 -14.10 -2.05 1.41
CA THR A 56 -13.89 -3.48 1.16
C THR A 56 -12.41 -3.81 1.37
N LEU A 57 -12.14 -4.73 2.29
CA LEU A 57 -10.81 -5.23 2.57
C LEU A 57 -10.45 -6.31 1.55
N LEU A 58 -9.42 -6.06 0.76
CA LEU A 58 -8.92 -7.00 -0.23
C LEU A 58 -7.53 -7.50 0.17
N TYR A 59 -7.38 -8.83 0.27
CA TYR A 59 -6.11 -9.51 0.44
C TYR A 59 -6.10 -10.91 -0.23
N ASP A 60 -4.93 -11.56 -0.24
CA ASP A 60 -4.70 -12.91 -0.80
C ASP A 60 -5.50 -14.02 -0.09
N ALA A 61 -6.37 -14.70 -0.83
CA ALA A 61 -7.36 -15.61 -0.30
C ALA A 61 -6.72 -16.76 0.49
N GLY A 62 -7.31 -17.09 1.64
CA GLY A 62 -6.87 -18.22 2.47
C GLY A 62 -5.97 -17.85 3.65
N VAL A 63 -5.57 -16.58 3.81
CA VAL A 63 -4.83 -16.12 4.99
C VAL A 63 -5.77 -15.32 5.90
N THR A 64 -5.78 -15.53 7.22
CA THR A 64 -6.42 -14.54 8.12
C THR A 64 -5.33 -13.55 8.54
N VAL A 65 -5.50 -12.28 8.18
CA VAL A 65 -4.59 -11.20 8.59
C VAL A 65 -5.36 -10.16 9.39
N ASP A 66 -4.68 -9.58 10.38
CA ASP A 66 -5.20 -8.42 11.11
C ASP A 66 -5.09 -7.20 10.17
N PHE A 67 -6.23 -6.61 9.82
CA PHE A 67 -6.27 -5.37 9.04
C PHE A 67 -6.31 -4.16 9.96
N TYR A 68 -5.34 -3.27 9.77
CA TYR A 68 -5.37 -1.93 10.32
C TYR A 68 -6.07 -1.04 9.31
N LEU A 69 -7.20 -0.48 9.70
CA LEU A 69 -7.92 0.47 8.86
C LEU A 69 -7.03 1.69 8.61
N PRO A 70 -7.17 2.36 7.45
CA PRO A 70 -6.41 3.55 7.20
C PRO A 70 -6.94 4.72 8.04
N ASP A 71 -6.03 5.61 8.47
CA ASP A 71 -6.43 6.93 8.95
C ASP A 71 -6.97 7.74 7.78
N LEU A 72 -8.30 7.86 7.73
CA LEU A 72 -9.00 8.55 6.66
C LEU A 72 -10.31 9.14 7.17
N THR A 73 -10.50 10.44 6.96
CA THR A 73 -11.81 11.08 7.07
C THR A 73 -12.42 11.22 5.68
N CYS A 74 -13.52 10.53 5.45
CA CYS A 74 -14.30 10.71 4.23
C CYS A 74 -15.09 12.01 4.33
N SER A 75 -15.01 12.87 3.31
CA SER A 75 -15.64 14.19 3.31
C SER A 75 -16.81 14.24 2.33
N TYR A 76 -17.85 14.99 2.69
CA TYR A 76 -19.09 15.10 1.91
C TYR A 76 -19.64 16.52 1.95
N THR A 77 -20.41 16.88 0.93
CA THR A 77 -21.29 18.04 0.91
C THR A 77 -22.73 17.62 0.69
N ILE A 78 -23.66 18.42 1.20
CA ILE A 78 -25.09 18.29 0.95
C ILE A 78 -25.65 19.66 0.56
N VAL A 79 -26.36 19.72 -0.56
CA VAL A 79 -26.98 20.95 -1.06
C VAL A 79 -28.38 20.66 -1.59
N PRO A 80 -29.30 21.63 -1.57
CA PRO A 80 -30.56 21.53 -2.31
C PRO A 80 -30.34 21.13 -3.77
N ALA A 81 -31.21 20.27 -4.29
CA ALA A 81 -31.15 19.84 -5.68
C ALA A 81 -32.52 19.90 -6.34
N GLU A 82 -32.58 20.54 -7.51
CA GLU A 82 -33.80 20.57 -8.31
C GLU A 82 -34.06 19.20 -8.94
N PRO A 83 -35.22 18.57 -8.67
CA PRO A 83 -35.61 17.36 -9.39
C PRO A 83 -35.98 17.71 -10.84
N PRO A 84 -35.88 16.77 -11.79
CA PRO A 84 -36.37 17.01 -13.14
C PRO A 84 -37.86 17.35 -13.14
N ALA A 85 -38.28 18.12 -14.14
CA ALA A 85 -39.67 18.56 -14.26
C ALA A 85 -40.63 17.35 -14.28
N GLY A 86 -41.67 17.40 -13.45
CA GLY A 86 -42.67 16.34 -13.36
C GLY A 86 -42.31 15.16 -12.46
N THR A 87 -41.24 15.26 -11.65
CA THR A 87 -40.92 14.23 -10.65
C THR A 87 -41.97 14.18 -9.55
N MET A 88 -42.59 13.00 -9.36
CA MET A 88 -43.67 12.78 -8.40
C MET A 88 -43.37 11.58 -7.49
N CYS A 89 -43.59 11.74 -6.19
CA CYS A 89 -43.63 10.65 -5.23
C CYS A 89 -45.10 10.35 -4.86
N GLY A 90 -45.69 9.33 -5.48
CA GLY A 90 -47.13 9.13 -5.42
C GLY A 90 -47.88 10.33 -5.99
N ALA A 91 -48.69 11.00 -5.17
CA ALA A 91 -49.43 12.22 -5.55
C ALA A 91 -48.71 13.53 -5.17
N ILE A 92 -47.52 13.46 -4.58
CA ILE A 92 -46.79 14.63 -4.08
C ILE A 92 -45.67 14.98 -5.07
N ALA A 93 -45.60 16.24 -5.49
CA ALA A 93 -44.50 16.74 -6.29
C ALA A 93 -43.23 16.85 -5.45
N VAL A 94 -42.11 16.39 -6.00
CA VAL A 94 -40.79 16.54 -5.38
C VAL A 94 -40.28 17.95 -5.67
N THR A 95 -39.66 18.60 -4.69
CA THR A 95 -39.10 19.96 -4.81
C THR A 95 -37.69 20.01 -4.25
N ALA A 96 -36.89 21.00 -4.64
CA ALA A 96 -35.59 21.21 -4.00
C ALA A 96 -35.76 21.50 -2.50
N GLY A 97 -34.84 20.98 -1.69
CA GLY A 97 -34.76 21.30 -0.27
C GLY A 97 -34.54 22.81 0.01
N PRO A 98 -34.99 23.33 1.16
CA PRO A 98 -34.62 24.69 1.56
C PRO A 98 -33.11 24.82 1.78
N ALA A 99 -32.56 26.01 1.57
CA ALA A 99 -31.17 26.27 1.94
C ALA A 99 -30.97 26.13 3.46
N ASP A 100 -29.79 25.66 3.87
CA ASP A 100 -29.38 25.47 5.28
C ASP A 100 -30.31 24.57 6.12
N SER A 101 -31.15 23.75 5.47
CA SER A 101 -32.02 22.78 6.13
C SER A 101 -31.32 21.45 6.44
N ALA A 102 -30.12 21.23 5.90
CA ALA A 102 -29.39 19.98 6.03
C ALA A 102 -27.91 20.25 6.32
N SER A 103 -27.31 19.38 7.13
CA SER A 103 -25.88 19.31 7.38
C SER A 103 -25.40 17.86 7.27
N ILE A 104 -24.14 17.67 6.92
CA ILE A 104 -23.58 16.34 6.67
C ILE A 104 -22.18 16.23 7.29
N VAL A 105 -21.91 15.09 7.91
CA VAL A 105 -20.60 14.74 8.46
C VAL A 105 -20.25 13.33 7.98
N GLY A 106 -19.08 13.19 7.35
CA GLY A 106 -18.61 11.88 6.92
C GLY A 106 -17.91 11.08 8.02
N PRO A 107 -17.80 9.76 7.86
CA PRO A 107 -17.14 8.91 8.83
C PRO A 107 -15.62 9.11 8.82
N THR A 108 -14.99 8.76 9.95
CA THR A 108 -13.53 8.64 10.05
C THR A 108 -13.15 7.19 10.34
N PHE A 109 -12.23 6.66 9.57
CA PHE A 109 -11.55 5.38 9.78
C PHE A 109 -10.22 5.64 10.49
N THR A 110 -9.83 4.75 11.40
CA THR A 110 -8.62 4.95 12.22
C THR A 110 -7.79 3.68 12.32
N SER A 111 -6.47 3.81 12.36
CA SER A 111 -5.56 2.67 12.48
C SER A 111 -5.61 1.96 13.82
N SER A 112 -6.26 2.54 14.84
CA SER A 112 -6.56 1.85 16.09
C SER A 112 -7.64 0.77 15.95
N GLU A 113 -8.39 0.77 14.85
CA GLU A 113 -9.41 -0.24 14.58
C GLU A 113 -8.79 -1.40 13.81
N ILE A 114 -8.80 -2.57 14.46
CA ILE A 114 -8.28 -3.81 13.89
C ILE A 114 -9.46 -4.67 13.46
N VAL A 115 -9.44 -5.08 12.19
CA VAL A 115 -10.44 -5.99 11.63
C VAL A 115 -9.76 -7.32 11.30
N ARG A 116 -10.10 -8.35 12.07
CA ARG A 116 -9.77 -9.75 11.75
C ARG A 116 -10.81 -10.27 10.79
N ASN A 117 -10.46 -10.47 9.53
CA ASN A 117 -11.44 -11.02 8.61
C ASN A 117 -10.84 -11.75 7.41
N THR A 118 -11.76 -12.39 6.68
CA THR A 118 -11.50 -12.97 5.38
C THR A 118 -11.70 -11.98 4.22
N SER A 119 -11.10 -12.25 3.06
CA SER A 119 -10.99 -11.30 1.95
C SER A 119 -12.38 -11.02 1.39
N GLY A 120 -12.66 -9.78 1.00
CA GLY A 120 -13.98 -9.36 0.58
C GLY A 120 -14.90 -8.94 1.74
N HIS A 121 -14.40 -8.91 2.98
CA HIS A 121 -15.13 -8.30 4.08
C HIS A 121 -15.19 -6.77 3.92
N GLU A 122 -16.38 -6.21 4.07
CA GLU A 122 -16.59 -4.77 4.03
C GLU A 122 -16.74 -4.20 5.44
N VAL A 123 -15.92 -3.19 5.74
CA VAL A 123 -16.00 -2.45 7.00
C VAL A 123 -16.90 -1.24 6.77
N LYS A 124 -18.04 -1.22 7.47
CA LYS A 124 -19.05 -0.19 7.34
C LYS A 124 -18.94 0.83 8.47
N LYS A 125 -19.01 2.10 8.10
CA LYS A 125 -19.27 3.24 8.99
C LYS A 125 -20.38 4.08 8.41
N TYR A 126 -20.78 5.13 9.13
CA TYR A 126 -21.95 5.91 8.76
C TYR A 126 -21.61 7.38 8.49
N ILE A 127 -22.12 7.87 7.36
CA ILE A 127 -22.27 9.29 7.08
C ILE A 127 -23.49 9.76 7.86
N THR A 128 -23.36 10.85 8.61
CA THR A 128 -24.45 11.41 9.41
C THR A 128 -25.04 12.62 8.70
N VAL A 129 -26.30 12.54 8.31
CA VAL A 129 -27.08 13.68 7.80
C VAL A 129 -27.99 14.17 8.90
N THR A 130 -27.95 15.47 9.20
CA THR A 130 -28.84 16.11 10.18
C THR A 130 -29.70 17.16 9.48
N MET A 131 -31.02 16.99 9.59
CA MET A 131 -32.04 17.89 9.08
C MET A 131 -32.45 18.91 10.14
N ASN A 132 -32.80 20.12 9.70
CA ASN A 132 -33.35 21.17 10.52
C ASN A 132 -34.83 21.40 10.15
N PRO A 133 -35.79 20.83 10.91
CA PRO A 133 -37.20 20.91 10.58
C PRO A 133 -37.77 22.34 10.54
N SER A 134 -37.14 23.30 11.23
CA SER A 134 -37.58 24.71 11.25
C SER A 134 -37.41 25.44 9.92
N LYS A 135 -36.67 24.85 8.96
CA LYS A 135 -36.39 25.44 7.65
C LYS A 135 -37.44 25.08 6.60
N PHE A 136 -38.33 24.14 6.88
CA PHE A 136 -39.43 23.79 5.98
C PHE A 136 -40.63 24.70 6.25
N ASP A 137 -41.30 25.11 5.18
CA ASP A 137 -42.46 26.01 5.22
C ASP A 137 -43.79 25.29 4.94
N LYS A 138 -43.72 24.05 4.43
CA LYS A 138 -44.88 23.19 4.17
C LYS A 138 -44.51 21.70 4.18
N PRO A 139 -45.48 20.79 4.35
CA PRO A 139 -45.29 19.36 4.13
C PRO A 139 -44.94 19.07 2.67
N GLY A 140 -44.11 18.06 2.42
CA GLY A 140 -43.69 17.70 1.07
C GLY A 140 -42.51 16.73 1.03
N VAL A 141 -42.04 16.45 -0.19
CA VAL A 141 -40.82 15.68 -0.45
C VAL A 141 -39.76 16.62 -1.00
N TYR A 142 -38.61 16.66 -0.32
CA TYR A 142 -37.54 17.62 -0.57
C TYR A 142 -36.26 16.90 -0.99
N ARG A 143 -35.71 17.27 -2.16
CA ARG A 143 -34.53 16.64 -2.75
C ARG A 143 -33.25 17.42 -2.47
N TYR A 144 -32.20 16.68 -2.13
CA TYR A 144 -30.83 17.15 -1.92
C TYR A 144 -29.84 16.34 -2.76
N LEU A 145 -28.73 16.96 -3.15
CA LEU A 145 -27.58 16.31 -3.74
C LEU A 145 -26.50 16.14 -2.67
N ILE A 146 -26.10 14.90 -2.43
CA ILE A 146 -24.94 14.53 -1.62
C ILE A 146 -23.78 14.28 -2.58
N THR A 147 -22.63 14.89 -2.32
CA THR A 147 -21.39 14.67 -3.09
C THR A 147 -20.27 14.25 -2.15
N GLU A 148 -19.63 13.11 -2.42
CA GLU A 148 -18.38 12.74 -1.77
C GLU A 148 -17.23 13.59 -2.30
N THR A 149 -16.58 14.34 -1.41
CA THR A 149 -15.51 15.29 -1.73
C THR A 149 -14.13 14.81 -1.27
N THR A 150 -14.02 13.60 -0.72
CA THR A 150 -12.73 12.96 -0.42
C THR A 150 -11.86 12.93 -1.68
N SER A 151 -10.68 13.55 -1.63
CA SER A 151 -9.81 13.64 -2.79
C SER A 151 -9.18 12.29 -3.14
N THR A 152 -8.99 12.03 -4.43
CA THR A 152 -8.31 10.80 -4.90
C THR A 152 -6.91 10.68 -4.31
N ALA A 153 -6.19 11.79 -4.13
CA ALA A 153 -4.88 11.78 -3.50
C ALA A 153 -4.91 11.33 -2.02
N ALA A 154 -5.93 11.75 -1.26
CA ALA A 154 -6.11 11.30 0.12
C ALA A 154 -6.46 9.81 0.19
N LEU A 155 -7.31 9.32 -0.73
CA LEU A 155 -7.64 7.90 -0.85
C LEU A 155 -6.40 7.05 -1.18
N TYR A 156 -5.60 7.47 -2.17
CA TYR A 156 -4.36 6.75 -2.50
C TYR A 156 -3.34 6.79 -1.37
N THR A 157 -3.24 7.92 -0.65
CA THR A 157 -2.41 8.00 0.58
C THR A 157 -2.88 7.00 1.63
N ALA A 158 -4.20 6.81 1.74
CA ALA A 158 -4.83 5.85 2.62
C ALA A 158 -4.78 4.40 2.10
N GLY A 159 -4.26 4.10 0.90
CA GLY A 159 -4.29 2.73 0.36
C GLY A 159 -5.63 2.30 -0.21
N ILE A 160 -6.50 3.26 -0.51
CA ILE A 160 -7.82 3.03 -1.07
C ILE A 160 -7.81 3.30 -2.56
N VAL A 161 -8.41 2.37 -3.31
CA VAL A 161 -8.69 2.51 -4.73
C VAL A 161 -10.19 2.37 -4.95
N ARG A 162 -10.79 3.35 -5.63
CA ARG A 162 -12.18 3.29 -6.09
C ARG A 162 -12.28 2.41 -7.31
N THR A 163 -13.20 1.45 -7.30
CA THR A 163 -13.53 0.65 -8.48
C THR A 163 -15.01 0.79 -8.80
N GLY A 164 -15.33 0.89 -10.09
CA GLY A 164 -16.70 0.74 -10.59
C GLY A 164 -17.18 -0.71 -10.47
N TYR A 165 -18.50 -0.91 -10.57
CA TYR A 165 -19.13 -2.24 -10.54
C TYR A 165 -19.07 -2.93 -11.92
N SER A 166 -19.21 -2.16 -13.00
CA SER A 166 -18.80 -2.49 -14.36
C SER A 166 -18.03 -1.28 -14.92
N SER A 167 -17.63 -1.22 -16.19
CA SER A 167 -16.72 -0.18 -16.77
C SER A 167 -17.22 1.29 -16.71
N ALA A 168 -18.17 1.62 -15.84
CA ALA A 168 -18.61 2.96 -15.47
C ALA A 168 -18.33 3.25 -13.98
N ASP A 169 -17.78 4.44 -13.76
CA ASP A 169 -17.11 4.93 -12.55
C ASP A 169 -17.90 4.79 -11.24
N TYR A 170 -17.16 4.62 -10.14
CA TYR A 170 -17.66 4.87 -8.79
C TYR A 170 -18.47 6.16 -8.75
N LEU A 171 -19.75 6.06 -8.39
CA LEU A 171 -20.61 7.25 -8.31
C LEU A 171 -20.31 8.01 -7.02
N THR A 172 -19.75 9.21 -7.16
CA THR A 172 -19.46 10.10 -6.02
C THR A 172 -20.70 10.84 -5.51
N THR A 173 -21.76 10.90 -6.33
CA THR A 173 -22.98 11.63 -6.02
C THR A 173 -24.13 10.69 -5.67
N ARG A 174 -25.02 11.13 -4.78
CA ARG A 174 -26.31 10.51 -4.46
C ARG A 174 -27.37 11.60 -4.28
N TYR A 175 -28.63 11.28 -4.53
CA TYR A 175 -29.75 12.18 -4.30
C TYR A 175 -30.57 11.69 -3.10
N LEU A 176 -30.85 12.58 -2.15
CA LEU A 176 -31.60 12.26 -0.95
C LEU A 176 -32.95 12.96 -0.98
N ASP A 177 -34.02 12.18 -0.96
CA ASP A 177 -35.38 12.68 -0.77
C ASP A 177 -35.77 12.59 0.71
N VAL A 178 -36.21 13.72 1.26
CA VAL A 178 -36.61 13.87 2.65
C VAL A 178 -38.10 14.14 2.73
N TYR A 179 -38.81 13.28 3.45
CA TYR A 179 -40.25 13.34 3.63
C TYR A 179 -40.56 14.17 4.87
N VAL A 180 -41.34 15.23 4.68
CA VAL A 180 -41.67 16.17 5.75
C VAL A 180 -43.18 16.27 5.90
N ALA A 181 -43.66 16.10 7.12
CA ALA A 181 -45.07 16.24 7.47
C ALA A 181 -45.27 17.34 8.51
N ALA A 182 -46.52 17.81 8.66
CA ALA A 182 -46.87 18.61 9.83
C ALA A 182 -46.67 17.75 11.08
N ASN A 183 -46.05 18.32 12.10
CA ASN A 183 -45.86 17.62 13.36
C ASN A 183 -47.21 17.34 14.02
N SER A 184 -47.24 16.34 14.90
CA SER A 184 -48.47 15.96 15.61
C SER A 184 -49.07 17.10 16.46
N ALA A 185 -48.27 18.11 16.82
CA ALA A 185 -48.69 19.30 17.56
C ALA A 185 -49.31 20.40 16.67
N GLY A 186 -49.24 20.29 15.34
CA GLY A 186 -49.74 21.27 14.38
C GLY A 186 -49.00 22.63 14.37
N THR A 187 -47.83 22.71 15.00
CA THR A 187 -47.08 23.98 15.22
C THR A 187 -45.80 24.07 14.39
N GLY A 188 -45.45 23.02 13.66
CA GLY A 188 -44.25 22.96 12.84
C GLY A 188 -44.22 21.71 12.01
N PHE A 189 -43.02 21.35 11.54
CA PHE A 189 -42.82 20.20 10.67
C PHE A 189 -41.88 19.19 11.31
N GLU A 190 -41.98 17.94 10.87
CA GLU A 190 -41.11 16.85 11.27
C GLU A 190 -40.73 16.00 10.06
N VAL A 191 -39.54 15.38 10.13
CA VAL A 191 -39.08 14.45 9.10
C VAL A 191 -39.64 13.06 9.40
N THR A 192 -40.38 12.51 8.44
CA THR A 192 -41.08 11.23 8.56
C THR A 192 -40.41 10.09 7.83
N GLY A 193 -39.45 10.38 6.95
CA GLY A 193 -38.68 9.36 6.27
C GLY A 193 -37.67 9.90 5.27
N TYR A 194 -36.88 8.98 4.74
CA TYR A 194 -35.82 9.26 3.77
C TYR A 194 -35.82 8.23 2.66
N VAL A 195 -35.45 8.63 1.44
CA VAL A 195 -35.10 7.71 0.36
C VAL A 195 -33.83 8.21 -0.34
N LEU A 196 -32.84 7.34 -0.48
CA LEU A 196 -31.59 7.65 -1.18
C LEU A 196 -31.63 7.07 -2.60
N HIS A 197 -31.14 7.83 -3.56
CA HIS A 197 -31.12 7.53 -4.98
C HIS A 197 -29.70 7.64 -5.55
N SER A 198 -29.39 6.80 -6.53
CA SER A 198 -28.11 6.85 -7.24
C SER A 198 -28.06 7.95 -8.30
N ASN A 199 -29.22 8.39 -8.80
CA ASN A 199 -29.34 9.38 -9.85
C ASN A 199 -30.48 10.39 -9.58
N ASN A 200 -30.60 11.42 -10.42
CA ASN A 200 -31.65 12.43 -10.33
C ASN A 200 -32.84 12.10 -11.24
N ASP A 201 -33.32 10.86 -11.23
CA ASP A 201 -34.39 10.47 -12.16
C ASP A 201 -35.78 10.91 -11.68
N THR A 202 -36.71 10.85 -12.64
CA THR A 202 -38.15 11.14 -12.45
C THR A 202 -38.92 9.96 -11.87
N THR A 203 -38.37 8.74 -11.92
CA THR A 203 -39.06 7.49 -11.56
C THR A 203 -38.48 6.84 -10.31
N TYR A 204 -39.34 6.56 -9.34
CA TYR A 204 -39.01 5.78 -8.14
C TYR A 204 -39.05 4.27 -8.43
N THR A 205 -38.12 3.78 -9.25
CA THR A 205 -37.93 2.33 -9.43
C THR A 205 -37.02 1.80 -8.32
N ALA A 206 -37.14 0.50 -8.01
CA ALA A 206 -36.23 -0.15 -7.07
C ALA A 206 -34.76 -0.07 -7.54
N GLU A 207 -34.53 -0.07 -8.85
CA GLU A 207 -33.21 0.01 -9.50
C GLU A 207 -32.53 1.40 -9.38
N GLY A 208 -33.30 2.47 -9.14
CA GLY A 208 -32.77 3.82 -8.96
C GLY A 208 -32.47 4.19 -7.50
N LYS A 209 -32.74 3.29 -6.56
CA LYS A 209 -32.44 3.51 -5.13
C LYS A 209 -31.01 3.13 -4.83
N SER A 210 -30.43 3.83 -3.86
CA SER A 210 -29.12 3.52 -3.32
C SER A 210 -29.22 3.16 -1.85
N ILE A 211 -28.40 2.21 -1.41
CA ILE A 211 -28.24 1.78 -0.03
C ILE A 211 -26.99 2.41 0.64
N GLY A 212 -26.37 3.38 -0.02
CA GLY A 212 -25.25 4.15 0.49
C GLY A 212 -24.03 4.09 -0.42
N TYR A 213 -22.84 4.11 0.17
CA TYR A 213 -21.56 4.03 -0.52
C TYR A 213 -20.86 2.73 -0.14
N ILE A 214 -21.49 1.61 -0.49
CA ILE A 214 -21.07 0.24 -0.14
C ILE A 214 -21.05 -0.65 -1.37
N SER A 215 -20.30 -1.75 -1.31
CA SER A 215 -20.15 -2.75 -2.38
C SER A 215 -21.48 -3.37 -2.83
N ALA A 216 -22.41 -3.61 -1.90
CA ALA A 216 -23.74 -4.12 -2.20
C ALA A 216 -24.64 -3.12 -2.96
N ASP A 217 -24.25 -1.84 -3.06
CA ASP A 217 -24.99 -0.79 -3.79
C ASP A 217 -24.82 -0.90 -5.31
N HIS A 218 -23.93 -1.78 -5.81
CA HIS A 218 -23.64 -1.98 -7.24
C HIS A 218 -23.26 -0.69 -8.01
N HIS A 219 -22.86 0.38 -7.29
CA HIS A 219 -22.50 1.70 -7.84
C HIS A 219 -21.02 2.06 -7.57
N GLY A 220 -20.19 1.03 -7.45
CA GLY A 220 -18.76 1.09 -7.12
C GLY A 220 -18.49 1.04 -5.62
N CYS A 221 -17.27 0.63 -5.27
CA CYS A 221 -16.82 0.52 -3.88
C CYS A 221 -15.42 1.10 -3.68
N ASP A 222 -15.13 1.48 -2.43
CA ASP A 222 -13.79 1.79 -1.98
C ASP A 222 -13.11 0.49 -1.56
N ASN A 223 -12.02 0.13 -2.23
CA ASN A 223 -11.24 -1.04 -1.88
C ASN A 223 -9.97 -0.64 -1.17
N TYR A 224 -9.74 -1.20 0.01
CA TYR A 224 -8.49 -1.07 0.73
C TYR A 224 -7.64 -2.32 0.50
N ARG A 225 -6.44 -2.09 -0.02
CA ARG A 225 -5.42 -3.13 -0.23
C ARG A 225 -4.17 -2.77 0.57
N ASN A 226 -3.71 -3.72 1.38
CA ASN A 226 -2.38 -3.61 1.96
C ASN A 226 -1.33 -4.03 0.93
N ASN A 227 -0.25 -3.28 0.83
CA ASN A 227 0.87 -3.66 -0.02
C ASN A 227 1.76 -4.67 0.70
N ALA A 228 2.52 -5.39 -0.13
CA ALA A 228 3.51 -6.33 0.34
C ALA A 228 4.73 -6.29 -0.58
N THR A 229 5.86 -6.70 -0.02
CA THR A 229 7.13 -6.83 -0.75
C THR A 229 7.85 -8.08 -0.29
N MET A 230 8.73 -8.57 -1.15
CA MET A 230 9.60 -9.69 -0.85
C MET A 230 11.03 -9.35 -1.22
N LEU A 231 11.96 -9.58 -0.28
CA LEU A 231 13.39 -9.61 -0.50
C LEU A 231 13.84 -11.07 -0.57
N LYS A 232 14.38 -11.53 -1.70
CA LYS A 232 14.95 -12.87 -1.88
C LYS A 232 16.47 -12.80 -2.00
N LYS A 233 17.15 -13.74 -1.33
CA LYS A 233 18.58 -13.94 -1.45
C LYS A 233 18.91 -15.08 -2.41
N VAL A 234 19.84 -14.85 -3.33
CA VAL A 234 20.38 -15.86 -4.24
C VAL A 234 21.91 -15.85 -4.18
N VAL A 235 22.52 -17.03 -4.09
CA VAL A 235 23.96 -17.21 -4.21
C VAL A 235 24.25 -18.03 -5.47
N LYS A 236 25.07 -17.49 -6.37
CA LYS A 236 25.44 -18.08 -7.66
C LYS A 236 26.96 -18.26 -7.78
N GLY A 237 27.37 -18.93 -8.84
CA GLY A 237 28.76 -19.21 -9.14
C GLY A 237 29.25 -20.48 -8.45
N THR A 238 30.29 -21.09 -9.00
CA THR A 238 30.81 -22.38 -8.54
C THR A 238 31.51 -22.30 -7.18
N MET A 239 31.91 -21.10 -6.75
CA MET A 239 32.60 -20.86 -5.48
C MET A 239 31.76 -20.05 -4.48
N GLY A 240 30.50 -19.74 -4.81
CA GLY A 240 29.63 -19.01 -3.89
C GLY A 240 29.13 -19.91 -2.76
N ASP A 241 29.37 -19.54 -1.50
CA ASP A 241 28.83 -20.26 -0.34
C ASP A 241 27.31 -20.07 -0.21
N LYS A 242 26.56 -21.11 -0.57
CA LYS A 242 25.10 -21.15 -0.48
C LYS A 242 24.56 -21.31 0.94
N THR A 243 25.41 -21.75 1.88
CA THR A 243 25.02 -22.00 3.28
C THR A 243 25.21 -20.76 4.15
N HIS A 244 26.02 -19.80 3.70
CA HIS A 244 26.29 -18.56 4.40
C HIS A 244 25.05 -17.67 4.51
N ALA A 245 24.80 -17.15 5.71
CA ALA A 245 23.71 -16.23 5.99
C ALA A 245 24.23 -14.78 5.88
N PHE A 246 23.79 -14.08 4.84
CA PHE A 246 24.19 -12.70 4.58
C PHE A 246 23.33 -11.74 5.40
N PRO A 247 23.92 -10.82 6.19
CA PRO A 247 23.17 -9.84 6.96
C PRO A 247 22.61 -8.72 6.08
N PHE A 248 21.36 -8.37 6.34
CA PHE A 248 20.66 -7.24 5.75
C PHE A 248 20.20 -6.27 6.83
N ASP A 249 20.58 -5.01 6.71
CA ASP A 249 19.89 -3.93 7.43
C ASP A 249 18.68 -3.52 6.59
N VAL A 250 17.49 -3.74 7.14
CA VAL A 250 16.23 -3.42 6.47
C VAL A 250 15.52 -2.35 7.29
N SER A 251 15.26 -1.21 6.67
CA SER A 251 14.47 -0.14 7.30
C SER A 251 13.15 0.01 6.57
N VAL A 252 12.06 -0.04 7.33
CA VAL A 252 10.70 0.11 6.82
C VAL A 252 10.13 1.38 7.41
N ASN A 253 9.88 2.39 6.57
CA ASN A 253 9.05 3.52 6.97
C ASN A 253 7.64 3.29 6.45
N ASN A 254 6.77 2.77 7.31
CA ASN A 254 5.36 2.56 7.01
C ASN A 254 4.47 3.71 7.50
N LEU A 255 5.03 4.92 7.69
CA LEU A 255 4.32 6.11 8.18
C LEU A 255 3.64 5.90 9.54
N GLY A 256 4.31 5.17 10.45
CA GLY A 256 3.78 4.85 11.77
C GLY A 256 2.73 3.73 11.78
N LYS A 257 2.42 3.12 10.63
CA LYS A 257 1.46 2.03 10.51
C LYS A 257 2.12 0.69 10.81
N PRO A 258 1.46 -0.22 11.54
CA PRO A 258 2.01 -1.52 11.84
C PRO A 258 2.08 -2.41 10.60
N PHE A 259 2.90 -3.43 10.65
CA PHE A 259 3.07 -4.39 9.56
C PHE A 259 3.53 -5.75 10.10
N HIS A 260 3.46 -6.76 9.23
CA HIS A 260 3.95 -8.10 9.55
C HIS A 260 5.15 -8.46 8.70
N TYR A 261 6.06 -9.25 9.25
CA TYR A 261 7.14 -9.84 8.48
C TYR A 261 7.37 -11.30 8.83
N ALA A 262 7.88 -12.04 7.86
CA ALA A 262 8.31 -13.42 8.04
C ALA A 262 9.55 -13.71 7.20
N VAL A 263 10.36 -14.65 7.69
CA VAL A 263 11.50 -15.21 6.95
C VAL A 263 11.24 -16.68 6.72
N TYR A 264 11.40 -17.15 5.48
CA TYR A 264 11.25 -18.56 5.14
C TYR A 264 12.10 -18.95 3.93
N SER A 265 12.34 -20.25 3.78
CA SER A 265 13.07 -20.82 2.65
C SER A 265 12.15 -21.08 1.46
N ILE A 266 12.65 -20.80 0.26
CA ILE A 266 12.00 -21.04 -1.02
C ILE A 266 12.68 -22.27 -1.65
N PRO A 267 11.94 -23.32 -2.05
CA PRO A 267 12.52 -24.49 -2.70
C PRO A 267 13.30 -24.15 -3.99
N ASP A 268 14.39 -24.87 -4.25
CA ASP A 268 15.17 -24.74 -5.48
C ASP A 268 14.30 -24.99 -6.74
N GLY A 269 14.51 -24.21 -7.79
CA GLY A 269 13.72 -24.27 -9.03
C GLY A 269 12.40 -23.50 -8.99
N GLN A 270 12.00 -22.97 -7.82
CA GLN A 270 10.95 -21.97 -7.68
C GLN A 270 11.60 -20.57 -7.77
N ASP A 271 11.85 -20.09 -8.99
CA ASP A 271 12.29 -18.72 -9.22
C ASP A 271 11.18 -17.72 -8.90
N ARG A 272 9.96 -18.14 -9.19
CA ARG A 272 8.75 -17.53 -8.71
C ARG A 272 8.71 -17.77 -7.19
N GLY A 273 8.27 -16.80 -6.41
CA GLY A 273 7.45 -17.12 -5.24
C GLY A 273 6.16 -17.79 -5.70
N GLY A 274 6.25 -18.84 -6.53
CA GLY A 274 5.18 -19.49 -7.23
C GLY A 274 4.18 -19.89 -6.18
N ARG A 275 2.95 -19.42 -6.37
CA ARG A 275 1.76 -19.73 -5.57
C ARG A 275 2.10 -20.62 -4.36
N HIS A 276 2.52 -20.01 -3.26
CA HIS A 276 1.82 -20.36 -2.03
C HIS A 276 0.51 -19.57 -2.07
N GLY A 277 -0.31 -19.91 -3.06
CA GLY A 277 -1.74 -19.84 -2.86
C GLY A 277 -2.05 -20.96 -1.88
N ALA A 278 -2.88 -20.65 -0.91
CA ALA A 278 -3.46 -21.55 0.09
C ALA A 278 -2.65 -21.86 1.36
N ASP A 279 -1.31 -21.94 1.38
CA ASP A 279 -0.64 -22.53 2.55
C ASP A 279 0.56 -21.70 3.07
N ASP A 280 0.27 -20.62 3.82
CA ASP A 280 1.19 -20.05 4.83
C ASP A 280 1.39 -21.02 6.03
N THR A 281 1.00 -22.29 5.85
CA THR A 281 0.98 -23.35 6.85
C THR A 281 2.39 -23.59 7.40
N GLY A 282 2.64 -23.13 8.62
CA GLY A 282 3.94 -23.24 9.30
C GLY A 282 4.85 -22.02 9.18
N VAL A 283 4.45 -20.94 8.47
CA VAL A 283 5.18 -19.67 8.48
C VAL A 283 4.83 -18.90 9.77
N THR A 284 5.85 -18.53 10.54
CA THR A 284 5.66 -17.69 11.73
C THR A 284 5.76 -16.21 11.34
N TRP A 285 4.62 -15.51 11.40
CA TRP A 285 4.55 -14.08 11.16
C TRP A 285 4.84 -13.30 12.44
N ASN A 286 5.77 -12.37 12.36
CA ASN A 286 6.10 -11.43 13.43
C ASN A 286 5.37 -10.12 13.20
N TYR A 287 4.95 -9.49 14.28
CA TYR A 287 4.19 -8.24 14.27
C TYR A 287 5.10 -7.07 14.68
N VAL A 288 4.96 -5.94 13.99
CA VAL A 288 5.71 -4.71 14.24
C VAL A 288 4.75 -3.55 14.39
N ASP A 289 4.91 -2.79 15.47
CA ASP A 289 4.16 -1.57 15.78
C ASP A 289 5.01 -0.60 16.62
N VAL A 290 4.36 0.30 17.36
CA VAL A 290 5.02 1.25 18.26
C VAL A 290 5.74 0.57 19.43
N ASP A 291 5.27 -0.60 19.85
CA ASP A 291 5.78 -1.34 21.01
C ASP A 291 6.67 -2.53 20.59
N HIS A 292 6.55 -2.98 19.35
CA HIS A 292 7.30 -4.09 18.76
C HIS A 292 8.19 -3.60 17.63
N ALA A 293 9.49 -3.48 17.89
CA ALA A 293 10.45 -3.01 16.90
C ALA A 293 10.74 -4.07 15.83
N PHE A 294 10.82 -3.63 14.57
CA PHE A 294 11.39 -4.43 13.50
C PHE A 294 12.88 -4.71 13.78
N PRO A 295 13.38 -5.94 13.55
CA PRO A 295 14.77 -6.27 13.83
C PRO A 295 15.72 -5.38 13.03
N SER A 296 16.77 -4.88 13.68
CA SER A 296 17.76 -4.02 13.03
C SER A 296 18.50 -4.73 11.88
N THR A 297 18.64 -6.05 11.97
CA THR A 297 19.32 -6.88 10.98
C THR A 297 18.59 -8.20 10.80
N ILE A 298 18.44 -8.62 9.54
CA ILE A 298 17.89 -9.92 9.13
C ILE A 298 18.95 -10.66 8.32
N SER A 299 19.22 -11.92 8.64
CA SER A 299 20.17 -12.73 7.86
C SER A 299 19.45 -13.69 6.94
N LEU A 300 19.82 -13.72 5.66
CA LEU A 300 19.23 -14.61 4.65
C LEU A 300 20.31 -15.45 3.98
N LYS A 301 20.09 -16.76 3.89
CA LYS A 301 20.87 -17.73 3.11
C LYS A 301 20.39 -17.80 1.67
N HIS A 302 21.08 -18.58 0.84
CA HIS A 302 20.59 -18.89 -0.49
C HIS A 302 19.16 -19.43 -0.45
N ASN A 303 18.29 -18.82 -1.26
CA ASN A 303 16.87 -19.11 -1.38
C ASN A 303 16.03 -18.84 -0.13
N GLU A 304 16.55 -18.13 0.87
CA GLU A 304 15.68 -17.54 1.89
C GLU A 304 15.12 -16.20 1.41
N ALA A 305 13.94 -15.89 1.90
CA ALA A 305 13.28 -14.62 1.64
C ALA A 305 12.68 -14.02 2.90
N LEU A 306 12.76 -12.69 2.96
CA LEU A 306 11.98 -11.85 3.86
C LEU A 306 10.74 -11.38 3.10
N VAL A 307 9.56 -11.61 3.67
CA VAL A 307 8.31 -11.01 3.20
C VAL A 307 7.81 -10.02 4.23
N ILE A 308 7.38 -8.86 3.75
CA ILE A 308 6.74 -7.82 4.56
C ILE A 308 5.36 -7.56 3.97
N ARG A 309 4.33 -7.59 4.82
CA ARG A 309 2.91 -7.38 4.47
C ARG A 309 2.29 -6.32 5.38
N GLY A 310 1.20 -5.68 4.96
CA GLY A 310 0.57 -4.61 5.75
C GLY A 310 1.13 -3.22 5.43
N LEU A 311 1.80 -3.05 4.29
CA LEU A 311 2.45 -1.80 3.92
C LEU A 311 1.45 -0.82 3.30
N CYS A 312 1.51 0.45 3.68
CA CYS A 312 0.79 1.49 2.98
C CYS A 312 1.43 1.78 1.60
N PRO A 313 0.70 2.35 0.62
CA PRO A 313 1.27 2.64 -0.72
C PRO A 313 2.40 3.65 -0.74
N GLN A 314 2.52 4.44 0.32
CA GLN A 314 3.57 5.44 0.47
C GLN A 314 4.74 4.94 1.32
N ALA A 315 4.69 3.69 1.80
CA ALA A 315 5.79 3.16 2.57
C ALA A 315 7.07 3.18 1.73
N THR A 316 8.21 3.34 2.39
CA THR A 316 9.52 3.26 1.77
C THR A 316 10.33 2.21 2.50
N ILE A 317 11.08 1.41 1.75
CA ILE A 317 11.87 0.32 2.30
C ILE A 317 13.28 0.43 1.75
N ASN A 318 14.26 0.47 2.65
CA ASN A 318 15.67 0.39 2.28
C ASN A 318 16.21 -0.97 2.67
N TYR A 319 16.91 -1.59 1.75
CA TYR A 319 17.63 -2.84 1.93
C TYR A 319 19.11 -2.57 1.79
N THR A 320 19.90 -2.96 2.78
CA THR A 320 21.36 -2.88 2.74
C THR A 320 21.92 -4.25 3.02
N GLU A 321 22.50 -4.90 2.02
CA GLU A 321 23.24 -6.15 2.24
C GLU A 321 24.68 -5.85 2.64
N HIS A 322 25.17 -6.58 3.64
CA HIS A 322 26.56 -6.55 4.08
C HIS A 322 27.30 -7.80 3.63
N ASN A 323 28.51 -7.61 3.11
CA ASN A 323 29.45 -8.70 2.92
C ASN A 323 30.28 -8.90 4.19
N ASN A 324 29.80 -9.75 5.08
CA ASN A 324 30.52 -10.16 6.30
C ASN A 324 31.46 -11.37 6.10
N THR A 325 31.80 -11.69 4.85
CA THR A 325 32.78 -12.75 4.52
C THR A 325 34.17 -12.15 4.28
N SER A 326 35.18 -13.01 4.16
CA SER A 326 36.53 -12.61 3.73
C SER A 326 36.65 -12.41 2.21
N GLU A 327 35.69 -12.92 1.44
CA GLU A 327 35.76 -12.95 -0.02
C GLU A 327 35.15 -11.68 -0.64
N THR A 328 35.53 -11.39 -1.88
CA THR A 328 34.85 -10.35 -2.68
C THR A 328 33.75 -10.99 -3.50
N TYR A 329 32.51 -10.59 -3.25
CA TYR A 329 31.36 -11.04 -4.04
C TYR A 329 31.02 -10.01 -5.10
N LYS A 330 30.69 -10.49 -6.31
CA LYS A 330 29.96 -9.66 -7.26
C LYS A 330 28.48 -9.67 -6.86
N VAL A 331 28.00 -8.56 -6.34
CA VAL A 331 26.64 -8.43 -5.80
C VAL A 331 25.78 -7.61 -6.75
N ARG A 332 24.60 -8.13 -7.07
CA ARG A 332 23.59 -7.47 -7.90
C ARG A 332 22.27 -7.38 -7.13
N ALA A 333 21.68 -6.19 -7.08
CA ALA A 333 20.35 -5.95 -6.53
C ALA A 333 19.37 -5.63 -7.67
N ASP A 334 18.35 -6.45 -7.83
CA ASP A 334 17.33 -6.33 -8.87
C ASP A 334 15.98 -5.93 -8.29
N TYR A 335 15.30 -5.01 -8.97
CA TYR A 335 13.88 -4.75 -8.81
C TYR A 335 13.11 -5.42 -9.96
N ILE A 336 12.15 -6.28 -9.64
CA ILE A 336 11.36 -7.02 -10.63
C ILE A 336 9.92 -6.50 -10.59
N LYS A 337 9.49 -5.91 -11.72
CA LYS A 337 8.23 -5.15 -11.81
C LYS A 337 7.03 -6.08 -12.00
N ASP A 338 7.13 -7.10 -12.85
CA ASP A 338 6.02 -8.02 -13.16
C ASP A 338 6.48 -9.48 -13.11
N ASN A 339 5.66 -10.35 -12.48
CA ASN A 339 5.96 -11.78 -12.31
C ASN A 339 5.60 -12.63 -13.55
N THR A 340 5.19 -11.99 -14.66
CA THR A 340 4.64 -12.70 -15.82
C THR A 340 5.69 -13.25 -16.75
N ASP A 341 6.87 -12.64 -16.88
CA ASP A 341 7.99 -13.23 -17.61
C ASP A 341 9.34 -12.79 -17.02
N LEU A 342 10.10 -13.73 -16.46
CA LEU A 342 11.47 -13.51 -15.96
C LEU A 342 12.49 -13.42 -17.11
N ASN A 343 12.10 -12.85 -18.25
CA ASN A 343 13.06 -12.48 -19.26
C ASN A 343 13.97 -11.39 -18.66
N GLU A 344 15.28 -11.45 -18.93
CA GLU A 344 16.24 -10.44 -18.45
C GLU A 344 15.84 -9.00 -18.81
N GLN A 345 14.92 -8.84 -19.77
CA GLN A 345 14.37 -7.59 -20.29
C GLN A 345 13.37 -6.89 -19.35
N ASP A 346 12.69 -7.60 -18.44
CA ASP A 346 11.71 -7.02 -17.50
C ASP A 346 12.28 -6.73 -16.09
N ARG A 347 13.56 -7.06 -15.89
CA ARG A 347 14.31 -6.64 -14.70
C ARG A 347 14.71 -5.18 -14.88
N VAL A 348 14.17 -4.30 -14.05
CA VAL A 348 14.71 -2.94 -13.95
C VAL A 348 16.00 -3.05 -13.17
N PHE A 349 17.12 -3.11 -13.91
CA PHE A 349 18.46 -3.14 -13.35
C PHE A 349 18.72 -1.87 -12.56
N GLN A 350 19.13 -1.99 -11.29
CA GLN A 350 19.39 -0.83 -10.44
C GLN A 350 20.87 -0.74 -10.05
N THR A 351 21.53 -1.81 -9.55
CA THR A 351 22.98 -1.75 -9.23
C THR A 351 23.67 -3.12 -9.20
N GLU A 352 24.89 -3.18 -9.75
CA GLU A 352 25.82 -4.31 -9.62
C GLU A 352 27.22 -3.78 -9.25
N ARG A 353 27.89 -4.41 -8.29
CA ARG A 353 29.24 -4.02 -7.85
C ARG A 353 29.99 -5.19 -7.24
N ASP A 354 31.31 -5.17 -7.34
CA ASP A 354 32.18 -5.99 -6.50
C ASP A 354 32.19 -5.44 -5.06
N VAL A 355 31.68 -6.22 -4.11
CA VAL A 355 31.59 -5.87 -2.70
C VAL A 355 32.66 -6.65 -1.95
N ALA A 356 33.73 -5.97 -1.56
CA ALA A 356 34.81 -6.55 -0.76
C ALA A 356 34.36 -6.88 0.67
N ALA A 357 35.19 -7.59 1.43
CA ALA A 357 34.97 -7.88 2.83
C ALA A 357 34.66 -6.61 3.65
N GLY A 358 33.58 -6.63 4.42
CA GLY A 358 33.06 -5.49 5.19
C GLY A 358 32.34 -4.42 4.36
N GLY A 359 32.23 -4.59 3.04
CA GLY A 359 31.50 -3.67 2.16
C GLY A 359 29.98 -3.92 2.15
N THR A 360 29.25 -2.99 1.56
CA THR A 360 27.78 -3.04 1.46
C THR A 360 27.27 -2.78 0.05
N LEU A 361 26.02 -3.19 -0.20
CA LEU A 361 25.22 -2.77 -1.33
C LEU A 361 23.82 -2.37 -0.85
N GLU A 362 23.37 -1.18 -1.25
CA GLU A 362 22.09 -0.60 -0.84
C GLU A 362 21.10 -0.54 -2.02
N LEU A 363 19.82 -0.72 -1.72
CA LEU A 363 18.70 -0.51 -2.62
C LEU A 363 17.50 0.05 -1.85
N SER A 364 17.01 1.21 -2.25
CA SER A 364 15.76 1.80 -1.76
C SER A 364 14.63 1.50 -2.73
N THR A 365 13.48 1.07 -2.22
CA THR A 365 12.27 0.86 -3.01
C THR A 365 11.05 1.46 -2.31
N THR A 366 10.05 1.78 -3.11
CA THR A 366 8.68 1.99 -2.63
C THR A 366 7.87 0.74 -2.97
N PRO A 367 7.04 0.18 -2.08
CA PRO A 367 5.87 -0.60 -2.47
C PRO A 367 5.01 0.23 -3.44
N GLN A 368 5.28 0.10 -4.73
CA GLN A 368 4.43 0.68 -5.77
C GLN A 368 3.21 -0.20 -5.95
N ASN A 369 2.04 0.45 -5.97
CA ASN A 369 0.82 -0.09 -6.58
C ASN A 369 1.18 -0.83 -7.87
N VAL A 370 0.70 -2.06 -8.00
CA VAL A 370 0.65 -2.76 -9.29
C VAL A 370 0.08 -1.76 -10.30
N SER A 371 0.75 -1.59 -11.43
CA SER A 371 0.34 -0.66 -12.49
C SER A 371 -0.98 -1.06 -13.17
N ASP A 372 -1.70 -2.07 -12.67
CA ASP A 372 -2.95 -2.58 -13.23
C ASP A 372 -4.23 -1.97 -12.65
N TYR A 373 -4.14 -1.03 -11.69
CA TYR A 373 -5.35 -0.39 -11.15
C TYR A 373 -6.11 0.50 -12.16
N ALA A 374 -5.52 0.77 -13.34
CA ALA A 374 -6.19 1.51 -14.42
C ALA A 374 -6.88 0.60 -15.46
N THR A 375 -6.73 -0.73 -15.37
CA THR A 375 -7.19 -1.66 -16.42
C THR A 375 -7.90 -2.90 -15.88
N VAL A 376 -8.66 -2.79 -14.79
CA VAL A 376 -9.67 -3.80 -14.46
C VAL A 376 -10.95 -3.48 -15.24
N ASN A 377 -10.91 -3.71 -16.55
CA ASN A 377 -12.07 -3.64 -17.45
C ASN A 377 -12.61 -5.05 -17.71
N SER A 378 -13.16 -5.70 -16.68
CA SER A 378 -13.98 -6.90 -16.90
C SER A 378 -14.83 -7.25 -15.68
N ASP A 379 -16.12 -7.46 -15.96
CA ASP A 379 -17.24 -7.86 -15.09
C ASP A 379 -16.97 -9.11 -14.22
N SER A 380 -15.87 -9.83 -14.46
CA SER A 380 -15.46 -11.05 -13.77
C SER A 380 -14.44 -10.85 -12.64
N ASP A 381 -14.00 -9.62 -12.37
CA ASP A 381 -12.81 -9.34 -11.54
C ASP A 381 -13.09 -8.44 -10.31
N VAL A 382 -14.37 -8.24 -9.96
CA VAL A 382 -14.79 -7.60 -8.69
C VAL A 382 -14.31 -8.41 -7.47
N THR A 383 -13.97 -9.67 -7.69
CA THR A 383 -13.38 -10.60 -6.72
C THR A 383 -11.90 -10.86 -6.99
N HIS A 384 -11.17 -9.99 -7.70
CA HIS A 384 -9.73 -10.17 -7.90
C HIS A 384 -8.99 -10.10 -6.57
N VAL A 385 -8.87 -11.27 -5.95
CA VAL A 385 -8.05 -11.51 -4.79
C VAL A 385 -6.61 -11.46 -5.27
N PRO A 386 -5.82 -10.45 -4.87
CA PRO A 386 -4.43 -10.35 -5.30
C PRO A 386 -3.69 -11.60 -4.85
N THR A 387 -3.09 -12.33 -5.79
CA THR A 387 -2.26 -13.49 -5.45
C THR A 387 -0.83 -13.00 -5.19
N ARG A 388 0.01 -13.82 -4.54
CA ARG A 388 1.48 -13.63 -4.42
C ARG A 388 2.22 -13.18 -5.70
N SER A 389 1.59 -13.25 -6.89
CA SER A 389 2.06 -12.60 -8.13
C SER A 389 2.17 -11.07 -8.08
N ASP A 390 1.51 -10.43 -7.11
CA ASP A 390 1.33 -8.97 -7.08
C ASP A 390 2.33 -8.27 -6.14
N TYR A 391 3.22 -9.04 -5.52
CA TYR A 391 4.29 -8.49 -4.69
C TYR A 391 5.36 -7.82 -5.54
N ARG A 392 5.84 -6.66 -5.08
CA ARG A 392 7.10 -6.10 -5.59
C ARG A 392 8.26 -6.96 -5.09
N TYR A 393 9.00 -7.52 -6.03
CA TYR A 393 10.07 -8.48 -5.77
C TYR A 393 11.44 -7.83 -5.88
N VAL A 394 12.20 -7.89 -4.80
CA VAL A 394 13.61 -7.48 -4.73
C VAL A 394 14.47 -8.74 -4.62
N GLN A 395 15.52 -8.83 -5.43
CA GLN A 395 16.47 -9.94 -5.33
C GLN A 395 17.91 -9.45 -5.24
N TYR A 396 18.60 -9.92 -4.20
CA TYR A 396 20.04 -9.79 -4.08
C TYR A 396 20.71 -11.09 -4.56
N THR A 397 21.61 -10.96 -5.54
CA THR A 397 22.37 -12.07 -6.11
C THR A 397 23.85 -11.88 -5.84
N ASN A 398 24.45 -12.80 -5.09
CA ASN A 398 25.87 -12.80 -4.78
C ASN A 398 26.55 -13.87 -5.60
N LYS A 399 27.59 -13.50 -6.34
CA LYS A 399 28.28 -14.41 -7.25
C LYS A 399 29.78 -14.43 -6.98
N ILE A 400 30.33 -15.64 -6.92
CA ILE A 400 31.78 -15.89 -7.06
C ILE A 400 31.96 -16.98 -8.12
N ASP A 401 32.54 -16.60 -9.26
CA ASP A 401 32.93 -17.54 -10.30
C ASP A 401 34.30 -18.15 -9.99
N ALA A 402 34.52 -19.39 -10.43
CA ALA A 402 35.83 -20.03 -10.29
C ALA A 402 36.93 -19.19 -10.96
N ILE A 403 38.00 -18.92 -10.23
CA ILE A 403 39.23 -18.38 -10.81
C ILE A 403 39.87 -19.50 -11.61
N SER A 404 39.93 -19.34 -12.94
CA SER A 404 40.64 -20.30 -13.80
C SER A 404 42.11 -20.37 -13.36
N PRO A 405 42.67 -21.58 -13.09
CA PRO A 405 44.07 -21.76 -12.70
C PRO A 405 45.07 -21.10 -13.67
N THR A 406 44.69 -20.99 -14.95
CA THR A 406 45.49 -20.36 -16.01
C THR A 406 45.72 -18.86 -15.77
N GLY A 407 44.77 -18.15 -15.15
CA GLY A 407 44.88 -16.71 -14.87
C GLY A 407 45.85 -16.38 -13.72
N ILE A 408 45.97 -17.29 -12.75
CA ILE A 408 46.95 -17.19 -11.66
C ILE A 408 48.36 -17.39 -12.25
N ILE A 409 48.55 -18.44 -13.04
CA ILE A 409 49.84 -18.75 -13.67
C ILE A 409 50.31 -17.58 -14.55
N LEU A 410 49.45 -17.00 -15.39
CA LEU A 410 49.79 -15.88 -16.26
C LEU A 410 50.23 -14.60 -15.52
N ARG A 411 49.72 -14.34 -14.30
CA ARG A 411 50.15 -13.17 -13.50
C ARG A 411 51.53 -13.33 -12.86
N PHE A 412 51.98 -14.56 -12.62
CA PHE A 412 53.30 -14.84 -12.02
C PHE A 412 54.40 -15.10 -13.05
N ILE A 413 54.06 -15.42 -14.31
CA ILE A 413 55.04 -15.63 -15.39
C ILE A 413 56.03 -14.45 -15.53
N PRO A 414 55.61 -13.17 -15.51
CA PRO A 414 56.57 -12.05 -15.62
C PRO A 414 57.63 -12.08 -14.51
N PHE A 415 57.25 -12.41 -13.27
CA PHE A 415 58.16 -12.41 -12.12
C PHE A 415 59.08 -13.63 -12.10
N VAL A 416 58.58 -14.81 -12.45
CA VAL A 416 59.39 -16.05 -12.52
C VAL A 416 60.37 -15.97 -13.68
N VAL A 417 59.97 -15.43 -14.83
CA VAL A 417 60.87 -15.21 -15.97
C VAL A 417 61.92 -14.15 -15.64
N LEU A 418 61.55 -13.03 -14.99
CA LEU A 418 62.52 -12.00 -14.60
C LEU A 418 63.55 -12.54 -13.58
N ALA A 419 63.10 -13.32 -12.59
CA ALA A 419 63.98 -13.97 -11.63
C ALA A 419 64.91 -15.00 -12.29
N GLY A 420 64.39 -15.76 -13.27
CA GLY A 420 65.18 -16.67 -14.09
C GLY A 420 66.26 -15.97 -14.92
N PHE A 421 65.92 -14.84 -15.56
CA PHE A 421 66.89 -14.03 -16.32
C PHE A 421 67.95 -13.38 -15.42
N ALA A 422 67.57 -12.88 -14.24
CA ALA A 422 68.50 -12.34 -13.27
C ALA A 422 69.48 -13.41 -12.74
N GLY A 423 68.99 -14.62 -12.48
CA GLY A 423 69.83 -15.77 -12.10
C GLY A 423 70.80 -16.18 -13.21
N LEU A 424 70.35 -16.18 -14.48
CA LEU A 424 71.20 -16.52 -15.62
C LEU A 424 72.33 -15.49 -15.83
N LEU A 425 72.04 -14.20 -15.67
CA LEU A 425 73.04 -13.12 -15.77
C LEU A 425 74.10 -13.22 -14.66
N LEU A 426 73.71 -13.56 -13.43
CA LEU A 426 74.65 -13.78 -12.32
C LEU A 426 75.57 -14.98 -12.57
N VAL A 427 75.05 -16.09 -13.11
CA VAL A 427 75.85 -17.28 -13.43
C VAL A 427 76.82 -17.01 -14.59
N LEU A 428 76.40 -16.27 -15.60
CA LEU A 428 77.26 -15.88 -16.72
C LEU A 428 78.39 -14.92 -16.28
N ALA A 429 78.09 -13.94 -15.42
CA ALA A 429 79.09 -13.04 -14.83
C ALA A 429 80.07 -13.76 -13.89
N GLY A 430 79.61 -14.81 -13.19
CA GLY A 430 80.49 -15.66 -12.37
C GLY A 430 81.44 -16.54 -13.20
N LYS A 431 81.01 -16.99 -14.39
CA LYS A 431 81.84 -17.80 -15.30
C LYS A 431 82.92 -16.99 -16.02
N THR A 432 82.69 -15.72 -16.34
CA THR A 432 83.71 -14.86 -16.98
C THR A 432 84.84 -14.52 -15.99
N LYS A 433 84.52 -14.24 -14.72
CA LYS A 433 85.55 -13.99 -13.70
C LYS A 433 86.47 -15.19 -13.42
N ARG A 434 86.00 -16.43 -13.55
CA ARG A 434 86.83 -17.64 -13.38
C ARG A 434 87.80 -17.91 -14.55
N LYS A 435 87.56 -17.35 -15.74
CA LYS A 435 88.47 -17.53 -16.89
C LYS A 435 89.65 -16.57 -16.85
N GLU A 436 89.50 -15.36 -16.29
CA GLU A 436 90.60 -14.40 -16.18
C GLU A 436 91.63 -14.77 -15.10
N THR A 437 91.26 -15.52 -14.06
CA THR A 437 92.20 -15.91 -12.99
C THR A 437 93.14 -17.05 -13.41
N LYS A 438 92.87 -17.79 -14.50
CA LYS A 438 93.75 -18.88 -14.97
C LYS A 438 94.81 -18.47 -16.00
N VAL A 439 94.76 -17.24 -16.54
CA VAL A 439 95.72 -16.77 -17.57
C VAL A 439 96.87 -15.93 -16.98
N ARG A 440 96.82 -15.57 -15.69
CA ARG A 440 97.92 -14.91 -14.95
C ARG A 440 98.61 -15.85 -13.97
N LYS A 441 99.17 -16.95 -14.46
CA LYS A 441 100.26 -17.71 -13.80
C LYS A 441 101.07 -18.42 -14.88
N ILE A 442 101.93 -17.66 -15.54
CA ILE A 442 103.22 -18.13 -16.08
C ILE A 442 104.24 -17.12 -15.59
#